data_AF-A0A9X5IKH7-F1
#
_entry.id   AF-A0A9X5IKH7-F1
#
_cell.length_a   1.000
_cell.length_b   1.000
_cell.length_c   1.000
_cell.angle_alpha   90.00
_cell.angle_beta   90.00
_cell.angle_gamma   90.00
#
_symmetry.space_group_name_H-M   'P 1'
#
loop_
_entity.id
_entity.type
_entity.pdbx_description
1 polymer ?
#
loop_
_entity_poly.entity_id
_entity_poly.type
_entity_poly.pdbx_seq_one_letter_code
_entity_poly.pdbx_strand_id
1 'polypeptide(L)' 'MNEQELIAAVRPVGRYEVVSQEDGSFVVIPVPAEAMLITREALRQWLERFRNPDN' A
#
# COMPACT_ATOMS: atom_id res chain seq x y z
N MET A 1 27.92 -14.60 6.48
CA MET A 1 26.85 -13.63 6.23
C MET A 1 27.27 -12.74 5.09
N ASN A 2 26.60 -12.83 3.93
CA ASN A 2 26.85 -12.01 2.75
C ASN A 2 25.91 -10.80 2.69
N GLU A 3 26.11 -9.90 1.73
CA GLU A 3 25.34 -8.65 1.57
C GLU A 3 23.84 -8.92 1.38
N GLN A 4 23.45 -9.95 0.63
CA GLN A 4 22.06 -10.33 0.42
C GLN A 4 21.40 -10.86 1.71
N GLU A 5 22.14 -11.63 2.51
CA GLU A 5 21.69 -12.12 3.82
C GLU A 5 21.53 -10.98 4.82
N LEU A 6 22.42 -9.99 4.79
CA LEU A 6 22.32 -8.79 5.61
C LEU A 6 21.11 -7.94 5.22
N ILE A 7 20.89 -7.69 3.92
CA ILE A 7 19.73 -6.96 3.41
C ILE A 7 18.44 -7.65 3.81
N ALA A 8 18.36 -8.98 3.69
CA ALA A 8 17.19 -9.75 4.11
C ALA A 8 16.93 -9.65 5.63
N ALA A 9 17.99 -9.60 6.44
CA ALA A 9 17.88 -9.50 7.90
C ALA A 9 17.47 -8.10 8.40
N VAL A 10 17.87 -7.03 7.70
CA VAL A 10 17.52 -5.64 8.07
C VAL A 10 16.29 -5.11 7.34
N ARG A 11 15.77 -5.84 6.34
CA ARG A 11 14.57 -5.42 5.62
C ARG A 11 13.39 -5.43 6.60
N PRO A 12 12.75 -4.28 6.84
CA PRO A 12 11.59 -4.25 7.70
C PRO A 12 10.49 -5.13 7.10
N VAL A 13 10.02 -6.10 7.89
CA VAL A 13 8.92 -6.98 7.51
C VAL A 13 7.64 -6.17 7.56
N GLY A 14 6.92 -6.10 6.45
CA GLY A 14 5.72 -5.29 6.37
C GLY A 14 5.05 -5.34 5.01
N ARG A 15 3.83 -4.79 4.95
CA ARG A 15 3.13 -4.54 3.70
C ARG A 15 3.58 -3.18 3.18
N TYR A 16 3.77 -3.08 1.87
CA TYR A 16 4.17 -1.85 1.22
C TYR A 16 3.36 -1.67 -0.06
N GLU A 17 2.97 -0.44 -0.33
CA GLU A 17 2.54 -0.04 -1.66
C GLU A 17 3.76 0.42 -2.45
N VAL A 18 3.88 -0.08 -3.68
CA VAL A 18 4.99 0.27 -4.58
C VAL A 18 4.40 1.01 -5.77
N VAL A 19 4.77 2.27 -5.90
CA VAL A 19 4.32 3.14 -6.98
C VAL A 19 5.45 3.32 -7.98
N SER A 20 5.25 2.82 -9.20
CA SER A 20 6.16 3.05 -10.33
C SER A 20 5.93 4.43 -10.94
N GLN A 21 7.00 5.18 -11.17
CA GLN A 21 6.97 6.48 -11.84
C GLN A 21 7.35 6.35 -13.32
N GLU A 22 6.98 7.35 -14.13
CA GLU A 22 7.23 7.35 -15.59
C GLU A 22 8.72 7.35 -15.94
N ASP A 23 9.57 7.90 -15.06
CA ASP A 23 11.03 7.93 -15.19
C ASP A 23 11.72 6.60 -14.83
N GLY A 24 10.94 5.56 -14.49
CA GLY A 24 11.43 4.25 -14.10
C GLY A 24 11.85 4.13 -12.63
N SER A 25 11.68 5.19 -11.83
CA SER A 25 11.90 5.13 -10.38
C SER A 25 10.68 4.57 -9.63
N PHE A 26 10.88 4.25 -8.34
CA PHE A 26 9.83 3.70 -7.47
C PHE A 26 9.76 4.45 -6.14
N VAL A 27 8.54 4.65 -5.66
CA VAL A 27 8.26 5.10 -4.29
C VAL A 27 7.67 3.93 -3.51
N VAL A 28 8.22 3.67 -2.32
CA VAL A 28 7.77 2.61 -1.42
C VAL A 28 7.09 3.24 -0.22
N ILE A 29 5.80 2.95 -0.05
CA ILE A 29 4.97 3.52 1.03
C ILE A 29 4.65 2.40 2.03
N PRO A 30 5.09 2.50 3.30
CA PRO A 30 4.75 1.51 4.31
C PRO A 30 3.25 1.51 4.58
N VAL A 31 2.65 0.32 4.54
CA VAL A 31 1.23 0.11 4.88
C VAL A 31 1.16 -0.35 6.34
N PRO A 32 0.44 0.38 7.21
CA PRO A 32 0.23 -0.04 8.60
C PRO A 32 -0.33 -1.47 8.71
N ALA A 33 0.02 -2.19 9.76
CA ALA A 33 -0.41 -3.58 9.93
C ALA A 33 -1.93 -3.71 10.11
N GLU A 34 -2.55 -2.68 10.66
CA GLU A 34 -3.97 -2.51 10.90
C GLU A 34 -4.74 -1.97 9.68
N ALA A 35 -4.05 -1.55 8.63
CA ALA A 35 -4.71 -1.00 7.44
C ALA A 35 -5.53 -2.08 6.73
N MET A 36 -6.80 -1.76 6.45
CA MET A 36 -7.67 -2.55 5.60
C MET A 36 -7.47 -2.11 4.15
N LEU A 37 -7.02 -3.06 3.32
CA LEU A 37 -6.87 -2.83 1.89
C LEU A 37 -8.21 -3.05 1.21
N ILE A 38 -8.67 -2.06 0.44
CA ILE A 38 -9.88 -2.15 -0.37
C ILE A 38 -9.54 -1.85 -1.83
N THR A 39 -10.31 -2.42 -2.75
CA THR A 39 -10.16 -2.08 -4.17
C THR A 39 -10.63 -0.65 -4.43
N ARG A 40 -10.18 -0.07 -5.54
CA ARG A 40 -10.60 1.27 -5.97
C ARG A 40 -12.12 1.33 -6.21
N GLU A 41 -12.69 0.25 -6.72
CA GLU A 41 -14.13 0.10 -6.95
C GLU A 41 -14.89 0.08 -5.63
N ALA A 42 -14.41 -0.66 -4.63
CA ALA A 42 -14.99 -0.69 -3.29
C ALA A 42 -14.91 0.70 -2.63
N LEU A 43 -13.79 1.41 -2.78
CA LEU A 43 -13.65 2.78 -2.29
C LEU A 43 -14.70 3.71 -2.93
N ARG A 44 -14.92 3.63 -4.25
CA ARG A 44 -15.96 4.42 -4.93
C ARG A 44 -17.35 4.12 -4.39
N GLN A 45 -17.71 2.84 -4.24
CA GLN A 45 -19.01 2.44 -3.67
C GLN A 45 -19.22 2.99 -2.27
N TRP A 46 -18.19 2.94 -1.42
CA TRP A 46 -18.25 3.52 -0.08
C TRP A 46 -18.40 5.03 -0.10
N LEU A 47 -17.63 5.73 -0.95
CA LEU A 47 -17.73 7.19 -1.07
C LEU A 47 -19.11 7.64 -1.55
N GLU A 48 -19.70 6.96 -2.53
CA GLU A 48 -21.07 7.26 -2.98
C GLU A 48 -22.09 7.03 -1.87
N ARG A 49 -21.97 5.93 -1.12
CA ARG A 49 -22.85 5.62 0.01
C ARG A 49 -22.77 6.65 1.14
N PHE A 50 -21.59 7.13 1.49
CA PHE A 50 -21.43 8.11 2.57
C PHE A 50 -21.67 9.56 2.11
N ARG A 51 -21.66 9.84 0.81
CA ARG A 51 -22.03 11.14 0.26
C ARG A 51 -23.54 11.37 0.22
N ASN A 52 -24.34 10.31 0.08
CA ASN A 52 -25.81 10.36 0.13
C ASN A 52 -26.34 9.50 1.29
N PRO A 53 -26.47 10.08 2.50
CA PRO A 53 -26.97 9.36 3.67
C PRO A 53 -28.46 8.95 3.59
N ASP A 54 -29.21 9.44 2.59
CA ASP A 54 -30.65 9.23 2.44
C ASP A 54 -31.04 8.16 1.39
N ASN A 55 -30.10 7.31 0.96
CA ASN A 55 -30.35 6.24 -0.02
C ASN A 55 -30.45 4.85 0.64
#